data_AF-A0A536B9A4-F1
#
_entry.id   AF-A0A536B9A4-F1
#
_cell.length_a   1.000
_cell.length_b   1.000
_cell.length_c   1.000
_cell.angle_alpha   90.00
_cell.angle_beta   90.00
_cell.angle_gamma   90.00
#
_symmetry.space_group_name_H-M   'P 1'
#
loop_
_entity.id
_entity.type
_entity.pdbx_description
1 polymer ?
#
loop_
_entity_poly.entity_id
_entity_poly.type
_entity_poly.pdbx_seq_one_letter_code
_entity_poly.pdbx_strand_id
1 'polypeptide(L)'
;MPKAACRSAAVPPKDAVPAQRPKTTAGVIRLSEATGSSSRGWEDAVAAAVKASDVKTPVGVEVARLWADWDRGKLGRFHATVKVAYRQALKAPRRSKT
;
A
#
# COMPACT_ATOMS: atom_id res chain seq x y z
N MET A 1 -54.11 38.80 12.21
CA MET A 1 -53.39 38.17 13.34
C MET A 1 -52.32 37.22 12.77
N PRO A 2 -51.02 37.59 12.73
CA PRO A 2 -49.96 36.67 12.33
C PRO A 2 -49.52 35.80 13.53
N LYS A 3 -49.40 34.47 13.35
CA LYS A 3 -48.84 33.57 14.37
C LYS A 3 -47.38 33.30 14.06
N ALA A 4 -46.54 33.60 15.05
CA ALA A 4 -45.10 33.62 14.99
C ALA A 4 -44.46 32.24 14.78
N ALA A 5 -43.27 32.29 14.21
CA ALA A 5 -42.33 31.19 13.99
C ALA A 5 -41.70 30.68 15.29
N CYS A 6 -41.37 29.40 15.34
CA CYS A 6 -40.27 28.88 16.15
C CYS A 6 -39.40 27.97 15.28
N ARG A 7 -38.28 28.51 14.80
CA ARG A 7 -37.15 27.73 14.31
C ARG A 7 -36.33 27.31 15.54
N SER A 8 -36.39 26.05 15.93
CA SER A 8 -35.44 25.49 16.89
C SER A 8 -34.08 25.37 16.21
N ALA A 9 -33.16 26.26 16.56
CA ALA A 9 -31.75 26.11 16.25
C ALA A 9 -31.15 25.04 17.17
N ALA A 10 -30.66 23.95 16.60
CA ALA A 10 -29.91 22.92 17.32
C ALA A 10 -28.57 23.50 17.79
N VAL A 11 -28.28 23.38 19.08
CA VAL A 11 -27.01 23.77 19.69
C VAL A 11 -25.97 22.68 19.39
N PRO A 12 -24.79 22.99 18.80
CA PRO A 12 -23.75 21.99 18.61
C PRO A 12 -23.12 21.62 19.97
N PRO A 13 -22.82 20.34 20.23
CA PRO A 13 -22.17 19.93 21.47
C PRO A 13 -20.77 20.53 21.58
N LYS A 14 -20.42 21.01 22.77
CA LYS A 14 -19.24 21.82 23.09
C LYS A 14 -17.92 21.03 23.15
N ASP A 15 -17.95 19.73 22.90
CA ASP A 15 -16.83 18.80 23.10
C ASP A 15 -16.55 17.96 21.85
N ALA A 16 -16.50 18.59 20.67
CA ALA A 16 -15.95 17.96 19.49
C ALA A 16 -14.42 17.80 19.68
N VAL A 17 -13.99 16.65 20.19
CA VAL A 17 -12.58 16.24 20.22
C VAL A 17 -12.01 16.43 18.81
N PRO A 18 -10.95 17.22 18.62
CA PRO A 18 -10.40 17.42 17.29
C PRO A 18 -9.91 16.07 16.77
N ALA A 19 -10.53 15.59 15.69
CA ALA A 19 -10.07 14.42 14.97
C ALA A 19 -8.58 14.62 14.66
N GLN A 20 -7.71 13.85 15.33
CA GLN A 20 -6.28 13.92 15.10
C GLN A 20 -6.04 13.57 13.63
N ARG A 21 -5.78 14.61 12.83
CA ARG A 21 -5.36 14.44 11.45
C ARG A 21 -4.11 13.57 11.48
N PRO A 22 -4.09 12.40 10.82
CA PRO A 22 -2.89 11.57 10.81
C PRO A 22 -1.74 12.42 10.30
N LYS A 23 -0.69 12.57 11.11
CA LYS A 23 0.53 13.27 10.72
C LYS A 23 1.11 12.53 9.52
N THR A 24 0.89 13.06 8.32
CA THR A 24 1.55 12.62 7.10
C THR A 24 3.03 12.91 7.26
N THR A 25 3.76 11.90 7.72
CA THR A 25 5.23 11.97 7.77
C THR A 25 5.70 12.05 6.32
N ALA A 26 6.52 13.05 5.99
CA ALA A 26 7.07 13.19 4.64
C ALA A 26 7.71 11.87 4.21
N GLY A 27 7.31 11.36 3.04
CA GLY A 27 7.70 10.04 2.58
C GLY A 27 7.59 9.93 1.07
N VAL A 28 8.37 9.00 0.50
CA VAL A 28 8.37 8.68 -0.92
C VAL A 28 7.83 7.28 -1.13
N ILE A 29 7.24 7.03 -2.30
CA ILE A 29 6.98 5.66 -2.75
C ILE A 29 8.23 5.14 -3.43
N ARG A 30 8.72 3.99 -2.99
CA ARG A 30 9.78 3.24 -3.68
C ARG A 30 9.21 1.96 -4.27
N LEU A 31 9.87 1.46 -5.30
CA LEU A 31 9.59 0.17 -5.91
C LEU A 31 10.76 -0.78 -5.62
N SER A 32 10.45 -1.98 -5.16
CA SER A 32 11.39 -3.10 -5.06
C SER A 32 11.02 -4.14 -6.12
N GLU A 33 11.95 -4.54 -6.96
CA GLU A 33 11.72 -5.60 -7.95
C GLU A 33 12.19 -6.94 -7.39
N ALA A 34 11.37 -7.98 -7.55
CA ALA A 34 11.69 -9.33 -7.10
C ALA A 34 11.05 -10.37 -8.03
N THR A 35 11.68 -11.55 -8.09
CA THR A 35 11.18 -12.70 -8.84
C THR A 35 10.87 -13.84 -7.89
N GLY A 36 9.73 -14.49 -8.10
CA GLY A 36 9.31 -15.69 -7.37
C GLY A 36 8.87 -16.79 -8.33
N SER A 37 8.80 -18.02 -7.83
CA SER A 37 8.34 -19.16 -8.61
C SER A 37 7.45 -20.10 -7.80
N SER A 38 6.60 -20.85 -8.49
CA SER A 38 5.71 -21.86 -7.92
C SER A 38 5.43 -22.97 -8.92
N SER A 39 5.19 -24.20 -8.45
CA SER A 39 4.66 -25.30 -9.26
C SER A 39 3.14 -25.37 -9.29
N ARG A 40 2.46 -24.53 -8.48
CA ARG A 40 1.00 -24.60 -8.27
C ARG A 40 0.21 -23.65 -9.18
N GLY A 41 0.79 -22.52 -9.58
CA GLY A 41 0.13 -21.53 -10.42
C GLY A 41 0.78 -20.15 -10.35
N TRP A 42 0.20 -19.20 -11.09
CA TRP A 42 0.70 -17.83 -11.22
C TRP A 42 0.53 -17.01 -9.93
N GLU A 43 -0.60 -17.16 -9.24
CA GLU A 43 -0.92 -16.45 -8.00
C GLU A 43 0.11 -16.77 -6.91
N ASP A 44 0.48 -18.05 -6.81
CA ASP A 44 1.50 -18.50 -5.87
C ASP A 44 2.91 -18.01 -6.24
N ALA A 45 3.23 -17.94 -7.53
CA ALA A 45 4.51 -17.37 -7.99
C ALA A 45 4.59 -15.87 -7.67
N VAL A 46 3.49 -15.13 -7.85
CA VAL A 46 3.38 -13.71 -7.46
C VAL A 46 3.51 -13.55 -5.94
N ALA A 47 2.81 -14.36 -5.14
CA ALA A 47 2.92 -14.33 -3.69
C ALA A 47 4.35 -14.63 -3.21
N ALA A 48 5.01 -15.62 -3.83
CA ALA A 48 6.41 -15.93 -3.58
C ALA A 48 7.33 -14.76 -3.94
N ALA A 49 7.07 -14.06 -5.05
CA ALA A 49 7.85 -12.90 -5.48
C ALA A 49 7.69 -11.71 -4.52
N VAL A 50 6.46 -11.42 -4.09
CA VAL A 50 6.19 -10.37 -3.08
C VAL A 50 6.90 -10.70 -1.77
N LYS A 51 6.86 -11.96 -1.32
CA LYS A 51 7.59 -12.39 -0.13
C LYS A 51 9.11 -12.24 -0.29
N ALA A 52 9.65 -12.56 -1.47
CA ALA A 52 11.08 -12.43 -1.78
C ALA A 52 11.56 -10.97 -1.81
N SER A 53 10.66 -10.00 -2.00
CA SER A 53 11.02 -8.57 -1.99
C SER A 53 11.40 -8.00 -0.61
N ASP A 54 11.13 -8.74 0.48
CA ASP A 54 11.33 -8.35 1.88
C ASP A 54 10.66 -7.02 2.29
N VAL A 55 9.64 -6.59 1.54
CA VAL A 55 8.87 -5.39 1.83
C VAL A 55 7.82 -5.71 2.91
N LYS A 56 7.95 -5.08 4.09
CA LYS A 56 7.06 -5.30 5.25
C LYS A 56 5.63 -4.78 5.06
N THR A 57 5.49 -3.61 4.44
CA THR A 57 4.19 -2.92 4.27
C THR A 57 4.02 -2.52 2.80
N PRO A 58 3.75 -3.49 1.90
CA PRO A 58 3.50 -3.21 0.50
C PRO A 58 2.19 -2.41 0.37
N VAL A 59 2.20 -1.41 -0.51
CA VAL A 59 1.02 -0.59 -0.82
C VAL A 59 0.45 -0.87 -2.21
N GLY A 60 1.19 -1.60 -3.04
CA GLY A 60 0.78 -2.01 -4.37
C GLY A 60 1.78 -2.99 -4.97
N VAL A 61 1.32 -3.81 -5.92
CA VAL A 61 2.14 -4.77 -6.65
C VAL A 61 1.80 -4.67 -8.13
N GLU A 62 2.82 -4.51 -8.97
CA GLU A 62 2.72 -4.59 -10.42
C GLU A 62 3.40 -5.87 -10.89
N VAL A 63 2.73 -6.65 -11.73
CA VAL A 63 3.34 -7.81 -12.38
C VAL A 63 4.08 -7.34 -13.63
N ALA A 64 5.41 -7.40 -13.62
CA ALA A 64 6.25 -6.94 -14.72
C ALA A 64 6.42 -8.02 -15.80
N ARG A 65 6.48 -9.29 -15.39
CA ARG A 65 6.62 -10.42 -16.32
C ARG A 65 6.09 -11.71 -15.70
N LEU A 66 5.39 -12.50 -16.52
CA LEU A 66 5.03 -13.88 -16.23
C LEU A 66 5.67 -14.79 -17.28
N TRP A 67 6.30 -15.87 -16.85
CA TRP A 67 6.80 -16.93 -17.72
C TRP A 67 6.82 -18.26 -16.99
N ALA A 68 6.83 -19.35 -17.75
CA ALA A 68 6.80 -20.67 -17.17
C ALA A 68 7.71 -21.63 -17.94
N ASP A 69 8.26 -22.59 -17.21
CA ASP A 69 9.03 -23.68 -17.80
C ASP A 69 8.07 -24.60 -18.55
N TRP A 70 8.38 -24.91 -19.81
CA TRP A 70 7.65 -25.88 -20.61
C TRP A 70 8.38 -27.22 -20.54
N ASP A 71 7.78 -28.20 -19.85
CA ASP A 71 8.38 -29.53 -19.67
C ASP A 71 7.36 -30.63 -19.98
N ARG A 72 7.79 -31.66 -20.71
CA ARG A 72 6.97 -32.82 -21.11
C ARG A 72 5.60 -32.46 -21.67
N GLY A 73 5.52 -31.41 -22.49
CA GLY A 73 4.29 -30.98 -23.15
C GLY A 73 3.29 -30.25 -22.24
N LYS A 74 3.72 -29.78 -21.06
CA LYS A 74 2.89 -28.96 -20.16
C LYS A 74 3.70 -27.89 -19.46
N LEU A 75 2.98 -26.93 -18.86
CA LEU A 75 3.58 -25.95 -17.95
C LEU A 75 4.02 -26.67 -16.67
N GLY A 76 5.29 -26.50 -16.29
CA GLY A 76 5.89 -27.13 -15.11
C GLY A 76 6.00 -26.18 -13.93
N ARG A 77 6.82 -25.12 -14.07
CA ARG A 77 7.07 -24.13 -13.02
C ARG A 77 6.75 -22.74 -13.53
N PHE A 78 5.94 -22.04 -12.77
CA PHE A 78 5.50 -20.68 -13.02
C PHE A 78 6.46 -19.71 -12.34
N HIS A 79 6.84 -18.66 -13.03
CA HIS A 79 7.73 -17.60 -12.55
C HIS A 79 7.07 -16.24 -12.75
N ALA A 80 7.16 -15.40 -11.73
CA ALA A 80 6.63 -14.04 -11.77
C ALA A 80 7.69 -13.05 -11.31
N THR A 81 7.97 -12.04 -12.14
CA THR A 81 8.69 -10.84 -11.70
C THR A 81 7.67 -9.76 -11.37
N VAL A 82 7.81 -9.16 -10.19
CA VAL A 82 6.91 -8.14 -9.68
C VAL A 82 7.69 -6.92 -9.20
N LYS A 83 7.04 -5.75 -9.30
CA LYS A 83 7.47 -4.54 -8.61
C LYS A 83 6.55 -4.30 -7.42
N VAL A 84 7.11 -4.21 -6.23
CA VAL A 84 6.41 -3.99 -4.98
C VAL A 84 6.61 -2.55 -4.54
N ALA A 85 5.52 -1.79 -4.51
CA ALA A 85 5.51 -0.41 -4.05
C ALA A 85 5.43 -0.36 -2.52
N TYR A 86 6.24 0.49 -1.89
CA TYR A 86 6.20 0.72 -0.45
C TYR A 86 6.51 2.16 -0.07
N ARG A 87 5.98 2.59 1.09
CA ARG A 87 6.25 3.91 1.65
C ARG A 87 7.59 3.87 2.39
N GLN A 88 8.53 4.71 1.98
CA GLN A 88 9.73 4.97 2.74
C GLN A 88 9.65 6.37 3.36
N ALA A 89 9.77 6.44 4.69
CA ALA A 89 9.87 7.70 5.40
C ALA A 89 11.18 8.41 5.03
N LEU A 90 11.10 9.72 4.76
CA LEU A 90 12.28 10.55 4.63
C LEU A 90 12.76 10.91 6.03
N LYS A 91 14.02 10.58 6.37
CA LYS A 91 14.63 11.14 7.57
C LYS A 91 14.90 12.61 7.32
N ALA A 92 14.37 13.48 8.18
CA ALA A 92 14.76 14.88 8.17
C ALA A 92 16.29 14.98 8.40
N PRO A 93 17.01 15.84 7.66
CA PRO A 93 18.42 16.08 7.94
C PRO A 93 18.55 16.58 9.38
N ARG A 94 19.49 16.00 10.15
CA ARG A 94 19.82 16.52 11.48
C ARG A 94 20.36 17.94 11.27
N ARG A 95 19.62 18.96 11.72
CA ARG A 95 20.12 20.33 11.78
C ARG A 95 21.31 20.33 12.75
N SER A 96 22.53 20.47 12.24
CA SER A 96 23.67 20.80 13.07
C SER A 96 23.42 22.18 13.66
N LYS A 97 23.43 22.29 14.99
CA LYS A 97 23.51 23.59 15.64
C LYS A 97 24.93 24.09 15.43
N THR A 98 25.08 25.14 14.63
CA THR A 98 26.23 26.03 14.66
C THR A 98 25.83 27.24 15.49
#